data_AF-A0A7W5YD84-F1
#
_entry.id   AF-A0A7W5YD84-F1
#
_cell.length_a   1.000
_cell.length_b   1.000
_cell.length_c   1.000
_cell.angle_alpha   90.00
_cell.angle_beta   90.00
_cell.angle_gamma   90.00
#
_symmetry.space_group_name_H-M   'P 1'
#
loop_
_entity.id
_entity.type
_entity.pdbx_description
1 polymer ?
#
loop_
_entity_poly.entity_id
_entity_poly.type
_entity_poly.pdbx_seq_one_letter_code
_entity_poly.pdbx_strand_id
1 'polypeptide(L)' 'MHATTVRDTMALPDYWTHFSADGTWPKPTAECHATVDATLDQLVWWAAALREVRSASPYPA' A
#
# COMPACT_ATOMS: atom_id res chain seq x y z
N MET A 1 3.16 8.29 20.09
CA MET A 1 2.79 7.62 18.81
C MET A 1 3.76 8.11 17.74
N HIS A 2 4.58 7.24 17.15
CA HIS A 2 5.56 7.61 16.11
C HIS A 2 5.13 6.99 14.77
N ALA A 3 4.76 7.83 13.81
CA ALA A 3 4.41 7.45 12.45
C ALA A 3 5.40 8.09 11.48
N THR A 4 5.85 7.31 10.50
CA THR A 4 6.76 7.75 9.45
C THR A 4 6.19 7.30 8.11
N THR A 5 6.34 8.12 7.09
CA THR A 5 5.91 7.80 5.72
C THR A 5 6.86 6.78 5.11
N VAL A 6 6.32 5.88 4.29
CA VAL A 6 7.16 5.09 3.37
C VAL A 6 7.66 6.04 2.27
N ARG A 7 8.89 5.82 1.77
CA ARG A 7 9.49 6.67 0.74
C ARG A 7 8.73 6.58 -0.58
N ASP A 8 8.18 5.41 -0.88
CA ASP A 8 7.49 5.14 -2.13
C ASP A 8 6.03 5.59 -2.04
N THR A 9 5.62 6.37 -3.04
CA THR A 9 4.27 6.90 -3.21
C THR A 9 3.79 6.59 -4.61
N MET A 10 2.53 6.17 -4.74
CA MET A 10 1.86 6.01 -6.03
C MET A 10 0.78 7.09 -6.22
N ALA A 11 0.49 7.40 -7.47
CA ALA A 11 -0.70 8.13 -7.86
C ALA A 11 -1.50 7.27 -8.85
N LEU A 12 -2.83 7.33 -8.72
CA LEU A 12 -3.76 6.70 -9.65
C LEU A 12 -4.49 7.82 -10.42
N PRO A 13 -3.92 8.32 -11.52
CA PRO A 13 -4.62 9.27 -12.38
C PRO A 13 -5.89 8.63 -12.94
N ASP A 14 -6.93 9.46 -13.08
CA ASP A 14 -8.24 9.06 -13.59
C ASP A 14 -8.79 7.78 -12.92
N TYR A 15 -8.64 7.69 -11.59
CA TYR A 15 -8.86 6.44 -10.85
C TYR A 15 -10.26 5.82 -11.06
N TRP A 16 -11.28 6.64 -11.31
CA TRP A 16 -12.65 6.20 -11.61
C TRP A 16 -12.72 5.30 -12.85
N THR A 17 -11.78 5.44 -13.80
CA THR A 17 -11.75 4.64 -15.02
C THR A 17 -11.35 3.20 -14.78
N HIS A 18 -10.68 2.89 -13.67
CA HIS A 18 -10.18 1.56 -13.36
C HIS A 18 -11.19 0.69 -12.59
N PHE A 19 -12.37 1.23 -12.23
CA PHE A 19 -13.46 0.46 -11.65
C PHE A 19 -14.33 -0.18 -12.73
N SER A 20 -14.88 -1.34 -12.44
CA SER A 20 -15.92 -1.99 -13.24
C SER A 20 -17.27 -1.29 -13.06
N ALA A 21 -18.22 -1.53 -13.96
CA ALA A 21 -19.56 -0.92 -13.91
C ALA A 21 -20.36 -1.33 -12.64
N ASP A 22 -20.03 -2.46 -12.03
CA ASP A 22 -20.59 -2.94 -10.77
C ASP A 22 -19.90 -2.37 -9.52
N GLY A 23 -18.91 -1.49 -9.72
CA GLY A 23 -18.12 -0.89 -8.65
C GLY A 23 -16.97 -1.75 -8.13
N THR A 24 -16.70 -2.91 -8.75
CA THR A 24 -15.56 -3.75 -8.38
C THR A 24 -14.24 -3.13 -8.83
N TRP A 25 -13.19 -3.35 -8.04
CA TRP A 25 -11.83 -2.96 -8.33
C TRP A 25 -10.88 -4.15 -8.29
N PRO A 26 -9.85 -4.19 -9.15
CA PRO A 26 -9.72 -3.39 -10.38
C PRO A 26 -10.50 -4.05 -11.53
N LYS A 27 -10.96 -3.27 -12.49
CA LYS A 27 -11.51 -3.83 -13.74
C LYS A 27 -10.41 -4.62 -14.47
N PRO A 28 -10.75 -5.65 -15.26
CA PRO A 28 -9.76 -6.48 -15.95
C PRO A 28 -8.79 -5.72 -16.87
N THR A 29 -9.20 -4.55 -17.36
CA THR A 29 -8.41 -3.69 -18.26
C THR A 29 -7.67 -2.56 -17.52
N ALA A 30 -7.67 -2.52 -16.19
CA ALA A 30 -6.91 -1.54 -15.43
C ALA A 30 -5.41 -1.87 -15.46
N GLU A 31 -4.64 -1.08 -16.18
CA GLU A 31 -3.18 -1.24 -16.29
C GLU A 31 -2.45 -1.00 -14.96
N CYS A 32 -3.08 -0.30 -14.02
CA CYS A 32 -2.49 0.03 -12.72
C CYS A 32 -2.46 -1.14 -11.72
N HIS A 33 -3.20 -2.23 -11.96
CA HIS A 33 -3.39 -3.32 -10.98
C HIS A 33 -2.07 -3.88 -10.46
N ALA A 34 -1.18 -4.29 -11.36
CA ALA A 34 0.11 -4.89 -10.97
C ALA A 34 0.98 -3.92 -10.14
N THR A 35 0.98 -2.64 -10.49
CA THR A 35 1.71 -1.60 -9.76
C THR A 35 1.12 -1.33 -8.38
N VAL A 36 -0.21 -1.36 -8.27
CA VAL A 36 -0.93 -1.22 -7.00
C VAL A 36 -0.57 -2.37 -6.07
N ASP A 37 -0.67 -3.61 -6.55
CA ASP A 37 -0.37 -4.81 -5.78
C ASP A 37 1.07 -4.81 -5.28
N ALA A 38 2.05 -4.54 -6.16
CA ALA A 38 3.45 -4.51 -5.78
C ALA A 38 3.75 -3.47 -4.68
N THR A 39 3.07 -2.32 -4.71
CA THR A 39 3.24 -1.29 -3.69
C THR A 39 2.58 -1.67 -2.37
N LEU A 40 1.42 -2.32 -2.42
CA LEU A 40 0.75 -2.86 -1.23
C LEU A 40 1.59 -3.98 -0.59
N ASP A 41 2.20 -4.85 -1.40
CA ASP A 41 3.11 -5.88 -0.93
C ASP A 41 4.32 -5.28 -0.20
N GLN A 42 4.94 -4.24 -0.77
CA GLN A 42 6.02 -3.50 -0.08
C GLN A 42 5.54 -2.87 1.23
N LEU A 43 4.35 -2.27 1.25
CA LEU A 43 3.79 -1.65 2.45
C LEU A 43 3.55 -2.69 3.55
N VAL A 44 2.98 -3.84 3.20
CA VAL A 44 2.73 -4.96 4.13
C VAL A 44 4.06 -5.48 4.66
N TRP A 45 5.06 -5.66 3.80
CA TRP A 45 6.38 -6.13 4.19
C TRP A 45 7.04 -5.19 5.20
N TRP A 46 7.08 -3.89 4.92
CA TRP A 46 7.62 -2.90 5.85
C TRP A 46 6.85 -2.84 7.16
N ALA A 47 5.50 -2.89 7.11
CA ALA A 47 4.67 -2.86 8.30
C ALA A 47 4.95 -4.07 9.22
N ALA A 48 5.10 -5.27 8.65
CA ALA A 48 5.44 -6.47 9.39
C ALA A 48 6.83 -6.36 10.03
N ALA A 49 7.84 -6.00 9.24
CA ALA A 49 9.21 -5.86 9.73
C ALA A 49 9.33 -4.83 10.86
N LEU A 50 8.70 -3.66 10.71
CA LEU A 50 8.71 -2.62 11.74
C LEU A 50 7.94 -3.02 13.00
N ARG A 51 6.83 -3.76 12.85
CA ARG A 51 6.05 -4.26 13.99
C ARG A 51 6.87 -5.25 14.82
N GLU A 52 7.56 -6.16 14.17
CA GLU A 52 8.44 -7.13 14.84
C GLU A 52 9.52 -6.41 15.65
N VAL A 53 10.28 -5.51 15.01
CA VAL A 53 11.37 -4.76 15.68
C VAL A 53 10.85 -3.91 16.83
N ARG A 54 9.73 -3.20 16.67
CA ARG A 54 9.11 -2.40 17.74
C ARG A 54 8.66 -3.24 18.93
N SER A 55 8.28 -4.50 18.70
CA SER A 55 7.92 -5.41 19.78
C SER A 55 9.14 -5.91 20.55
N ALA A 56 10.25 -6.17 19.86
CA ALA A 56 11.49 -6.66 20.46
C ALA A 56 12.32 -5.56 21.14
N SER A 57 12.31 -4.35 20.58
CA SER A 57 13.02 -3.19 21.10
C SER A 57 12.11 -1.96 21.03
N PRO A 58 11.27 -1.75 22.06
CA PRO A 58 10.37 -0.61 22.09
C PRO A 58 11.14 0.70 22.03
N TYR A 59 10.67 1.62 21.18
CA TYR A 59 11.22 2.97 21.17
C TYR A 59 10.98 3.63 22.55
N PRO A 60 12.00 4.23 23.18
CA PRO A 60 11.85 4.86 24.48
C PRO A 60 10.73 5.91 24.48
N ALA A 61 10.03 6.02 25.61
CA ALA A 61 8.97 7.01 25.81
C ALA A 61 9.52 8.44 25.86
#